data_AF-A0A843CLX6-F1
#
_entry.id   AF-A0A843CLX6-F1
#
_cell.length_a   1.000
_cell.length_b   1.000
_cell.length_c   1.000
_cell.angle_alpha   90.00
_cell.angle_beta   90.00
_cell.angle_gamma   90.00
#
_symmetry.space_group_name_H-M   'P 1'
#
loop_
_entity.id
_entity.type
_entity.pdbx_description
1 polymer ?
#
loop_
_entity_poly.entity_id
_entity_poly.type
_entity_poly.pdbx_seq_one_letter_code
_entity_poly.pdbx_strand_id
1 'polypeptide(L)'
;MRLARELDVKVAFEPVQHLPGPEMQNAPDLFFSGSEEERRNFAALIDRLIAMKNDGYPIIHSKTYLKRLRSGNKKIRCRINQSILAVGPSGDLYNCRVHDEPLGNILETSLKDVWERSAGRRKEIRGNCDGCLFFGYMENNLLLNYNIESLFGYEWMRSSFRKES
;
A
#
# COMPACT_ATOMS: atom_id res chain seq x y z
N MET A 1 -12.01 -15.00 -10.43
CA MET A 1 -11.65 -15.91 -9.33
C MET A 1 -11.46 -17.36 -9.75
N ARG A 2 -12.27 -17.91 -10.67
CA ARG A 2 -12.09 -19.27 -11.18
C ARG A 2 -10.67 -19.51 -11.71
N LEU A 3 -10.23 -18.66 -12.65
CA LEU A 3 -8.86 -18.72 -13.20
C LEU A 3 -7.77 -18.65 -12.12
N ALA A 4 -7.92 -17.78 -11.12
CA ALA A 4 -6.96 -17.67 -10.04
C ALA A 4 -6.85 -18.94 -9.19
N ARG A 5 -7.97 -19.65 -8.97
CA ARG A 5 -7.99 -20.96 -8.31
C ARG A 5 -7.39 -22.05 -9.18
N GLU A 6 -7.70 -22.05 -10.48
CA GLU A 6 -7.13 -23.00 -11.45
C GLU A 6 -5.60 -22.89 -11.55
N LEU A 7 -5.07 -21.67 -11.42
CA LEU A 7 -3.64 -21.38 -11.49
C LEU A 7 -2.93 -21.40 -10.12
N ASP A 8 -3.65 -21.64 -9.02
CA ASP A 8 -3.15 -21.53 -7.64
C ASP A 8 -2.42 -20.20 -7.37
N VAL A 9 -3.00 -19.09 -7.85
CA VAL A 9 -2.47 -17.73 -7.64
C VAL A 9 -3.42 -16.88 -6.82
N LYS A 10 -2.83 -15.94 -6.07
CA LYS A 10 -3.59 -14.92 -5.37
C LYS A 10 -3.92 -13.72 -6.26
N VAL A 11 -5.04 -13.10 -5.95
CA VAL A 11 -5.52 -11.89 -6.62
C VAL A 11 -5.41 -10.71 -5.66
N ALA A 12 -4.75 -9.66 -6.14
CA ALA A 12 -4.80 -8.33 -5.56
C ALA A 12 -5.88 -7.51 -6.28
N PHE A 13 -6.67 -6.78 -5.50
CA PHE A 13 -7.61 -5.78 -5.98
C PHE A 13 -7.10 -4.38 -5.62
N GLU A 14 -6.66 -3.63 -6.61
CA GLU A 14 -6.32 -2.23 -6.42
C GLU A 14 -7.52 -1.35 -6.82
N PRO A 15 -7.98 -0.45 -5.96
CA PRO A 15 -8.88 0.61 -6.39
C PRO A 15 -8.12 1.51 -7.37
N VAL A 16 -8.54 1.50 -8.63
CA VAL A 16 -8.03 2.41 -9.66
C VAL A 16 -9.13 3.43 -9.93
N GLN A 17 -8.85 4.71 -9.71
CA GLN A 17 -9.75 5.77 -10.16
C GLN A 17 -9.50 6.07 -11.64
N HIS A 18 -10.58 6.24 -12.40
CA HIS A 18 -10.51 6.79 -13.75
C HIS A 18 -10.30 8.31 -13.63
N LEU A 19 -9.16 8.80 -14.11
CA LEU A 19 -8.77 10.21 -14.01
C LEU A 19 -8.93 10.86 -15.40
N PRO A 20 -9.89 11.78 -15.60
CA PRO A 20 -9.96 12.53 -16.84
C PRO A 20 -8.93 13.67 -16.81
N GLY A 21 -7.85 13.55 -17.60
CA GLY A 21 -7.06 14.70 -18.06
C GLY A 21 -5.98 15.27 -17.12
N PRO A 22 -5.24 16.30 -17.61
CA PRO A 22 -3.96 16.79 -17.06
C PRO A 22 -4.05 17.63 -15.76
N GLU A 23 -5.17 17.61 -15.05
CA GLU A 23 -5.40 18.45 -13.85
C GLU A 23 -4.65 17.96 -12.58
N MET A 24 -3.75 16.98 -12.73
CA MET A 24 -3.23 16.19 -11.62
C MET A 24 -1.84 16.60 -11.12
N GLN A 25 -1.48 17.88 -11.12
CA GLN A 25 -0.34 18.31 -10.31
C GLN A 25 -0.71 18.53 -8.84
N ASN A 26 -2.01 18.64 -8.50
CA ASN A 26 -2.43 19.12 -7.18
C ASN A 26 -3.62 18.38 -6.53
N ALA A 27 -3.97 17.15 -6.92
CA ALA A 27 -5.12 16.45 -6.31
C ALA A 27 -4.70 15.64 -5.07
N PRO A 28 -4.96 16.10 -3.82
CA PRO A 28 -4.42 15.47 -2.61
C PRO A 28 -5.23 14.23 -2.17
N ASP A 29 -6.34 13.92 -2.83
CA ASP A 29 -7.31 12.93 -2.37
C ASP A 29 -7.50 11.77 -3.36
N LEU A 30 -6.50 10.89 -3.40
CA LEU A 30 -6.49 9.65 -4.20
C LEU A 30 -7.53 8.59 -3.79
N PHE A 31 -8.51 8.91 -2.95
CA PHE A 31 -9.48 7.94 -2.44
C PHE A 31 -10.89 8.53 -2.31
N PHE A 32 -11.67 8.35 -3.39
CA PHE A 32 -13.10 8.55 -3.54
C PHE A 32 -13.64 10.00 -3.47
N SER A 33 -13.53 10.70 -4.60
CA SER A 33 -14.27 11.93 -4.92
C SER A 33 -15.70 11.69 -5.48
N GLY A 34 -16.19 10.44 -5.44
CA GLY A 34 -17.50 10.08 -5.97
C GLY A 34 -18.69 10.48 -5.09
N SER A 35 -19.87 10.50 -5.71
CA SER A 35 -21.20 10.67 -5.11
C SER A 35 -21.47 9.69 -3.96
N GLU A 36 -22.48 9.98 -3.13
CA GLU A 36 -22.88 9.07 -2.05
C GLU A 36 -23.26 7.67 -2.56
N GLU A 37 -23.88 7.59 -3.74
CA GLU A 37 -24.24 6.31 -4.36
C GLU A 37 -23.00 5.52 -4.74
N GLU A 38 -22.01 6.15 -5.38
CA GLU A 38 -20.73 5.50 -5.70
C GLU A 38 -20.01 5.03 -4.45
N ARG A 39 -20.05 5.80 -3.36
CA ARG A 39 -19.50 5.40 -2.05
C ARG A 39 -20.21 4.17 -1.48
N ARG A 40 -21.55 4.11 -1.56
CA ARG A 40 -22.34 2.95 -1.14
C ARG A 40 -22.03 1.71 -1.98
N ASN A 41 -21.97 1.87 -3.30
CA ASN A 41 -21.64 0.80 -4.25
C ASN A 41 -20.23 0.25 -4.02
N PHE A 42 -19.27 1.14 -3.76
CA PHE A 42 -17.91 0.74 -3.41
C PHE A 42 -17.86 -0.03 -2.09
N ALA A 43 -18.50 0.48 -1.02
CA ALA A 43 -18.55 -0.23 0.25
C ALA A 43 -19.17 -1.62 0.12
N ALA A 44 -20.27 -1.76 -0.64
CA ALA A 44 -20.91 -3.04 -0.92
C ALA A 44 -20.01 -3.99 -1.73
N LEU A 45 -19.23 -3.49 -2.68
CA LEU A 45 -18.23 -4.28 -3.40
C LEU A 45 -17.16 -4.82 -2.45
N ILE A 46 -16.64 -3.98 -1.54
CA ILE A 46 -15.64 -4.42 -0.56
C ILE A 46 -16.24 -5.44 0.42
N ASP A 47 -17.49 -5.28 0.84
CA ASP A 47 -18.19 -6.26 1.68
C ASP A 47 -18.29 -7.63 0.99
N ARG A 48 -18.54 -7.65 -0.33
CA ARG A 48 -18.50 -8.89 -1.14
C ARG A 48 -17.10 -9.51 -1.18
N LEU A 49 -16.04 -8.71 -1.34
CA LEU A 49 -14.66 -9.20 -1.32
C LEU A 49 -14.30 -9.83 0.03
N ILE A 50 -14.76 -9.24 1.14
CA ILE A 50 -14.57 -9.80 2.49
C ILE A 50 -15.30 -11.15 2.62
N ALA A 51 -16.55 -11.24 2.15
CA ALA A 51 -17.31 -12.49 2.16
C ALA A 51 -16.59 -13.58 1.35
N MET A 52 -16.15 -13.27 0.12
CA MET A 52 -15.37 -14.19 -0.70
C MET A 52 -14.07 -14.62 0.00
N LYS A 53 -13.36 -13.72 0.68
CA LYS A 53 -12.17 -14.10 1.44
C LYS A 53 -12.50 -15.07 2.59
N ASN A 54 -13.64 -14.89 3.27
CA ASN A 54 -14.11 -15.83 4.29
C ASN A 54 -14.43 -17.21 3.70
N ASP A 55 -14.95 -17.25 2.48
CA ASP A 55 -15.25 -18.49 1.74
C ASP A 55 -13.99 -19.14 1.09
N GLY A 56 -12.79 -18.69 1.47
CA GLY A 56 -11.53 -19.28 0.99
C GLY A 56 -11.15 -18.90 -0.44
N TYR A 57 -11.69 -17.83 -1.01
CA TYR A 57 -11.20 -17.32 -2.29
C TYR A 57 -9.77 -16.75 -2.15
N PRO A 58 -8.91 -16.87 -3.19
CA PRO A 58 -7.48 -16.55 -3.10
C PRO A 58 -7.24 -15.03 -3.18
N ILE A 59 -7.81 -14.27 -2.24
CA ILE A 59 -7.65 -12.82 -2.13
C ILE A 59 -6.47 -12.52 -1.21
N ILE A 60 -5.46 -11.81 -1.73
CA ILE A 60 -4.21 -11.57 -1.01
C ILE A 60 -4.40 -10.64 0.20
N HIS A 61 -5.30 -9.67 0.07
CA HIS A 61 -5.56 -8.62 1.04
C HIS A 61 -5.97 -9.15 2.41
N SER A 62 -5.47 -8.55 3.49
CA SER A 62 -6.01 -8.74 4.84
C SER A 62 -7.44 -8.21 4.93
N LYS A 63 -8.30 -8.83 5.76
CA LYS A 63 -9.63 -8.28 6.06
C LYS A 63 -9.50 -6.92 6.71
N THR A 64 -8.42 -6.67 7.47
CA THR A 64 -8.14 -5.36 8.05
C THR A 64 -7.93 -4.29 6.98
N TYR A 65 -7.13 -4.56 5.95
CA TYR A 65 -7.00 -3.66 4.80
C TYR A 65 -8.34 -3.43 4.12
N LEU A 66 -9.08 -4.51 3.80
CA LEU A 66 -10.39 -4.40 3.15
C LEU A 66 -11.38 -3.56 3.98
N LYS A 67 -11.42 -3.71 5.30
CA LYS A 67 -12.28 -2.88 6.16
C LYS A 67 -11.89 -1.41 6.16
N ARG A 68 -10.58 -1.11 6.13
CA ARG A 68 -10.08 0.28 6.02
C ARG A 68 -10.39 0.89 4.67
N LEU A 69 -10.25 0.09 3.62
CA LEU A 69 -10.59 0.45 2.26
C LEU A 69 -12.09 0.80 2.16
N ARG A 70 -12.96 -0.06 2.71
CA ARG A 70 -14.41 0.16 2.81
C ARG A 70 -14.77 1.47 3.51
N SER A 71 -14.08 1.82 4.60
CA SER A 71 -14.39 3.00 5.40
C SER A 71 -13.60 4.26 5.01
N GLY A 72 -12.72 4.19 4.01
CA GLY A 72 -11.80 5.28 3.67
C GLY A 72 -10.78 5.62 4.78
N ASN A 73 -10.51 4.70 5.73
CA ASN A 73 -9.64 4.99 6.87
C ASN A 73 -8.16 4.85 6.51
N LYS A 74 -7.58 5.95 6.04
CA LYS A 74 -6.17 6.11 5.68
C LYS A 74 -5.21 6.19 6.89
N LYS A 75 -5.71 6.57 8.08
CA LYS A 75 -4.87 6.92 9.23
C LYS A 75 -4.26 5.70 9.89
N ILE A 76 -2.93 5.64 9.88
CA ILE A 76 -2.08 4.66 10.56
C ILE A 76 -0.70 5.28 10.79
N ARG A 77 -0.01 4.87 11.87
CA ARG A 77 1.38 5.28 12.11
C ARG A 77 2.27 4.75 10.99
N CYS A 78 2.62 5.60 10.03
CA CYS A 78 3.42 5.19 8.88
C CYS A 78 4.84 4.77 9.27
N ARG A 79 5.12 3.48 9.06
CA ARG A 79 6.46 2.88 9.22
C ARG A 79 7.16 2.61 7.90
N ILE A 80 6.45 2.70 6.78
CA ILE A 80 6.98 2.52 5.41
C ILE A 80 8.15 3.45 5.11
N ASN A 81 8.05 4.69 5.58
CA ASN A 81 9.09 5.71 5.45
C ASN A 81 10.45 5.30 6.10
N GLN A 82 10.43 4.27 6.95
CA GLN A 82 11.63 3.72 7.59
C GLN A 82 12.08 2.37 7.00
N SER A 83 11.29 1.76 6.12
CA SER A 83 11.49 0.37 5.67
C SER A 83 11.49 0.18 4.16
N ILE A 84 10.94 1.13 3.39
CA ILE A 84 10.92 1.08 1.93
C ILE A 84 11.78 2.20 1.36
N LEU A 85 12.57 1.82 0.37
CA LEU A 85 13.40 2.69 -0.43
C LEU A 85 13.12 2.40 -1.90
N ALA A 86 12.94 3.45 -2.68
CA ALA A 86 12.87 3.36 -4.14
C ALA A 86 13.98 4.23 -4.73
N VAL A 87 14.61 3.74 -5.79
CA VAL A 87 15.61 4.49 -6.55
C VAL A 87 15.04 4.71 -7.94
N GLY A 88 14.93 5.97 -8.34
CA GLY A 88 14.51 6.36 -9.68
C GLY A 88 15.61 6.07 -10.73
N PRO A 89 15.28 6.10 -12.03
CA PRO A 89 16.25 5.84 -13.10
C PRO A 89 17.41 6.86 -13.11
N SER A 90 17.18 8.07 -12.61
CA SER A 90 18.20 9.13 -12.45
C SER A 90 19.07 8.96 -11.21
N GLY A 91 18.84 7.93 -10.38
CA GLY A 91 19.53 7.74 -9.11
C GLY A 91 18.90 8.44 -7.91
N ASP A 92 17.78 9.15 -8.09
CA ASP A 92 17.09 9.81 -6.98
C ASP A 92 16.49 8.79 -6.01
N LEU A 93 16.75 8.99 -4.72
CA LEU A 93 16.26 8.14 -3.64
C LEU A 93 14.94 8.67 -3.10
N TYR A 94 13.95 7.79 -2.97
CA TYR A 94 12.63 8.11 -2.42
C TYR A 94 12.30 7.15 -1.27
N ASN A 95 11.60 7.65 -0.26
CA ASN A 95 11.04 6.86 0.85
C ASN A 95 9.52 6.64 0.72
N CYS A 96 8.85 7.36 -0.19
CA CYS A 96 7.41 7.27 -0.40
C CYS A 96 7.03 7.80 -1.78
N ARG A 97 6.42 6.95 -2.62
CA ARG A 97 5.94 7.34 -3.95
C ARG A 97 4.68 8.22 -3.94
N VAL A 98 4.01 8.37 -2.79
CA VAL A 98 2.83 9.23 -2.68
C VAL A 98 3.23 10.71 -2.62
N HIS A 99 4.38 11.02 -2.01
CA HIS A 99 4.88 12.39 -1.91
C HIS A 99 5.78 12.78 -3.08
N ASP A 100 6.28 11.78 -3.83
CA ASP A 100 7.16 11.96 -5.00
C ASP A 100 8.32 12.94 -4.77
N GLU A 101 8.88 12.94 -3.55
CA GLU A 101 9.91 13.89 -3.14
C GLU A 101 11.26 13.18 -3.04
N PRO A 102 12.28 13.59 -3.83
CA PRO A 102 13.61 13.01 -3.77
C PRO A 102 14.32 13.42 -2.48
N LEU A 103 14.94 12.44 -1.81
CA LEU A 103 15.72 12.62 -0.59
C LEU A 103 17.20 12.93 -0.85
N GLY A 104 17.64 12.75 -2.10
CA GLY A 104 19.01 12.91 -2.57
C GLY A 104 19.32 11.91 -3.69
N ASN A 105 20.50 12.01 -4.30
CA ASN A 105 20.87 11.20 -5.45
C ASN A 105 22.03 10.24 -5.13
N ILE A 106 21.86 8.95 -5.43
CA ILE A 106 22.83 7.91 -5.10
C ILE A 106 24.02 7.83 -6.08
N LEU A 107 23.94 8.52 -7.22
CA LEU A 107 25.06 8.62 -8.17
C LEU A 107 26.07 9.68 -7.71
N GLU A 108 25.63 10.64 -6.88
CA GLU A 108 26.47 11.71 -6.33
C GLU A 108 27.06 11.37 -4.95
N THR A 109 26.36 10.56 -4.16
CA THR A 109 26.73 10.25 -2.76
C THR A 109 26.22 8.86 -2.38
N SER A 110 26.82 8.23 -1.37
CA SER A 110 26.42 6.87 -0.97
C SER A 110 24.96 6.79 -0.51
N LEU A 111 24.31 5.66 -0.77
CA LEU A 111 22.94 5.38 -0.29
C LEU A 111 22.79 5.62 1.22
N LYS A 112 23.81 5.20 2.00
CA LYS A 112 23.83 5.36 3.45
C LYS A 112 23.81 6.84 3.85
N ASP A 113 24.66 7.64 3.23
CA ASP A 113 24.77 9.07 3.54
C ASP A 113 23.47 9.81 3.18
N VAL A 114 22.87 9.52 2.02
CA VAL A 114 21.57 10.10 1.62
C VAL A 114 20.49 9.71 2.64
N TRP A 115 20.46 8.45 3.08
CA TRP A 115 19.49 7.97 4.06
C TRP A 115 19.64 8.62 5.44
N GLU A 116 20.87 8.77 5.92
CA GLU A 116 21.16 9.38 7.22
C GLU A 116 20.86 10.87 7.22
N ARG A 117 21.32 11.60 6.19
CA ARG A 117 21.08 13.06 6.05
C ARG A 117 19.61 13.40 5.88
N SER A 118 18.84 12.54 5.19
CA SER A 118 17.41 12.75 4.99
C SER A 118 16.53 12.42 6.20
N ALA A 119 17.07 11.93 7.32
CA ALA A 119 16.28 11.47 8.46
C ALA A 119 15.31 12.53 9.03
N GLY A 120 15.72 13.81 9.06
CA GLY A 120 14.87 14.93 9.46
C GLY A 120 13.71 15.12 8.49
N ARG A 121 14.02 15.25 7.20
CA ARG A 121 13.03 15.44 6.14
C ARG A 121 12.02 14.29 6.08
N ARG A 122 12.50 13.06 6.24
CA ARG A 122 11.66 11.86 6.33
C ARG A 122 10.66 11.94 7.49
N LYS A 123 11.05 12.47 8.66
CA LYS A 123 10.11 12.68 9.78
C LYS A 123 9.05 13.73 9.46
N GLU A 124 9.43 14.81 8.78
CA GLU A 124 8.51 15.87 8.34
C GLU A 124 7.47 15.34 7.35
N ILE A 125 7.92 14.64 6.30
CA ILE A 125 7.04 14.00 5.31
C ILE A 125 6.01 13.12 6.02
N ARG A 126 6.45 12.30 6.98
CA ARG A 126 5.54 11.45 7.77
C ARG A 126 4.57 12.28 8.63
N GLY A 127 5.05 13.34 9.26
CA GLY A 127 4.25 14.19 10.15
C GLY A 127 3.14 14.94 9.41
N ASN A 128 3.38 15.29 8.14
CA ASN A 128 2.46 16.04 7.29
C ASN A 128 1.64 15.13 6.35
N CYS A 129 1.65 13.81 6.55
CA CYS A 129 0.97 12.85 5.69
C CYS A 129 -0.44 12.52 6.21
N ASP A 130 -1.46 12.71 5.37
CA ASP A 130 -2.85 12.32 5.67
C ASP A 130 -3.11 10.79 5.63
N GLY A 131 -2.08 10.02 5.27
CA GLY A 131 -2.12 8.59 5.09
C GLY A 131 -2.53 8.18 3.66
N CYS A 132 -2.40 6.88 3.36
CA CYS A 132 -2.75 6.34 2.05
C CYS A 132 -3.41 4.97 2.20
N LEU A 133 -4.22 4.59 1.21
CA LEU A 133 -4.80 3.24 1.10
C LEU A 133 -4.17 2.46 -0.06
N PHE A 134 -3.01 2.91 -0.58
CA PHE A 134 -2.23 2.16 -1.55
C PHE A 134 -1.82 0.82 -0.93
N PHE A 135 -2.32 -0.30 -1.48
CA PHE A 135 -2.11 -1.66 -0.96
C PHE A 135 -0.67 -1.95 -0.57
N GLY A 136 0.27 -1.66 -1.48
CA GLY A 136 1.69 -1.93 -1.29
C GLY A 136 2.29 -1.22 -0.08
N TYR A 137 1.70 -0.10 0.36
CA TYR A 137 2.11 0.59 1.58
C TYR A 137 1.23 0.21 2.76
N MET A 138 -0.09 0.18 2.62
CA MET A 138 -0.99 -0.06 3.74
C MET A 138 -0.82 -1.47 4.33
N GLU A 139 -0.70 -2.53 3.53
CA GLU A 139 -0.51 -3.89 4.07
C GLU A 139 0.83 -4.06 4.77
N ASN A 140 1.90 -3.54 4.18
CA ASN A 140 3.22 -3.54 4.83
C ASN A 140 3.20 -2.71 6.12
N ASN A 141 2.48 -1.59 6.13
CA ASN A 141 2.37 -0.74 7.31
C ASN A 141 1.52 -1.39 8.41
N LEU A 142 0.46 -2.13 8.05
CA LEU A 142 -0.30 -2.97 8.96
C LEU A 142 0.62 -4.03 9.58
N LEU A 143 1.41 -4.74 8.77
CA LEU A 143 2.39 -5.71 9.25
C LEU A 143 3.42 -5.09 10.21
N LEU A 144 4.01 -3.95 9.84
CA LEU A 144 5.00 -3.23 10.66
C LEU A 144 4.39 -2.63 11.94
N ASN A 145 3.06 -2.51 12.01
CA ASN A 145 2.31 -2.17 13.20
C ASN A 145 1.65 -3.41 13.85
N TYR A 146 2.25 -4.58 13.66
CA TYR A 146 1.93 -5.85 14.34
C TYR A 146 0.58 -6.47 13.96
N ASN A 147 -0.01 -6.08 12.83
CA ASN A 147 -1.13 -6.82 12.27
C ASN A 147 -0.62 -8.01 11.46
N ILE A 148 -0.60 -9.17 12.11
CA ILE A 148 -0.16 -10.43 11.51
C ILE A 148 -1.06 -10.92 10.37
N GLU A 149 -2.29 -10.40 10.24
CA GLU A 149 -3.21 -10.79 9.16
C GLU A 149 -2.60 -10.53 7.77
N SER A 150 -1.91 -9.40 7.63
CA SER A 150 -1.22 -8.99 6.40
C SER A 150 -0.12 -9.97 5.99
N LEU A 151 0.46 -10.74 6.92
CA LEU A 151 1.48 -11.75 6.62
C LEU A 151 0.91 -12.90 5.79
N PHE A 152 -0.34 -13.30 6.02
CA PHE A 152 -0.93 -14.48 5.35
C PHE A 152 -1.14 -14.27 3.84
N GLY A 153 -1.19 -13.01 3.40
CA GLY A 153 -1.18 -12.64 1.99
C GLY A 153 0.11 -13.05 1.27
N TYR A 154 1.26 -12.94 1.94
CA TYR A 154 2.58 -13.15 1.32
C TYR A 154 3.11 -14.55 1.58
N GLU A 155 2.96 -15.45 0.60
CA GLU A 155 3.36 -16.84 0.74
C GLU A 155 4.85 -17.08 0.90
N TRP A 156 5.68 -16.25 0.27
CA TRP A 156 7.13 -16.30 0.45
C TRP A 156 7.57 -16.00 1.90
N MET A 157 6.77 -15.26 2.67
CA MET A 157 7.02 -15.07 4.10
C MET A 157 6.60 -16.30 4.93
N ARG A 158 5.69 -17.14 4.43
CA ARG A 158 5.28 -18.40 5.07
C ARG A 158 6.15 -19.59 4.67
N SER A 159 6.64 -19.64 3.44
CA SER A 159 7.50 -20.72 2.95
C SER A 159 8.81 -20.79 3.72
N SER A 160 9.34 -19.66 4.18
CA SER A 160 10.51 -19.59 5.08
C SER A 160 10.30 -20.27 6.44
N PHE A 161 9.05 -20.56 6.83
CA PHE A 161 8.71 -21.32 8.04
C PHE A 161 8.34 -22.78 7.77
N ARG A 162 8.09 -23.15 6.50
CA ARG A 162 7.95 -24.55 6.09
C ARG A 162 9.33 -25.08 5.74
N LYS A 163 10.13 -25.39 6.77
CA LYS A 163 11.16 -26.42 6.59
C LYS A 163 10.41 -27.69 6.22
N GLU A 164 10.81 -28.28 5.09
CA GLU A 164 10.30 -29.55 4.59
C GLU A 164 10.23 -30.55 5.74
N SER A 165 9.01 -31.05 5.99
CA SER A 165 8.72 -32.13 6.92
C SER A 165 8.45 -33.40 6.14
#